data_AF-A0A9N9PN14-F1
#
_entry.id   AF-A0A9N9PN14-F1
#
_cell.length_a   1.000
_cell.length_b   1.000
_cell.length_c   1.000
_cell.angle_alpha   90.00
_cell.angle_beta   90.00
_cell.angle_gamma   90.00
#
_symmetry.space_group_name_H-M   'P 1'
#
loop_
_entity.id
_entity.type
_entity.pdbx_description
1 polymer ?
#
loop_
_entity_poly.entity_id
_entity_poly.type
_entity_poly.pdbx_seq_one_letter_code
_entity_poly.pdbx_strand_id
1 'polypeptide(L)'
;MSKGGQNGQLYTGQMLTGLLANQEPRTGHKTPVILNSKISRRPMVGGAAKGSFERLDGDENTFELYYGPLRDLVRNRGLDGLDLDVEEPMSLGGIIRLIDRLKSDFGESFIITLAPVAAALMSDNPKHNLSGFSYEALEVMRGKQIGWYNTQFYCGWGDLSKTDGFDFMVARGYPADKIVVGMVTNPGNGSGWVPFEVLQEVLINLKLRYPGFGGVMGWEYFNSLPGDCLRPWEWAAFMTKHVRSGLPSTVVPGPSVSMASATGTQNPFRLLDNSKAKEDAPVPKDFEYYSDGSLGE
;
A
#
# COMPACT_ATOMS: atom_id res chain seq x y z
N MET A 1 -24.19 -1.21 22.87
CA MET A 1 -22.94 -1.90 22.50
C MET A 1 -23.12 -2.46 21.11
N SER A 2 -22.61 -1.77 20.08
CA SER A 2 -22.63 -2.23 18.68
C SER A 2 -21.18 -2.30 18.21
N LYS A 3 -20.72 -3.50 17.86
CA LYS A 3 -19.40 -3.71 17.25
C LYS A 3 -19.57 -3.64 15.73
N GLY A 4 -19.17 -2.52 15.13
CA GLY A 4 -19.00 -2.39 13.69
C GLY A 4 -17.65 -2.97 13.29
N GLY A 5 -17.66 -4.09 12.55
CA GLY A 5 -16.45 -4.64 11.94
C GLY A 5 -16.07 -3.82 10.71
N GLN A 6 -14.86 -3.26 10.70
CA GLN A 6 -14.26 -2.68 9.51
C GLN A 6 -13.67 -3.80 8.65
N ASN A 7 -14.17 -3.90 7.41
CA ASN A 7 -13.62 -4.78 6.38
C ASN A 7 -12.35 -4.15 5.80
N GLY A 8 -11.20 -4.79 5.99
CA GLY A 8 -9.94 -4.39 5.36
C GLY A 8 -9.95 -4.70 3.86
N GLN A 9 -9.88 -3.66 3.04
CA GLN A 9 -9.67 -3.74 1.59
C GLN A 9 -8.18 -3.53 1.32
N LEU A 10 -7.50 -4.51 0.74
CA LEU A 10 -6.12 -4.37 0.27
C LEU A 10 -6.11 -3.50 -1.00
N TYR A 11 -5.38 -2.38 -0.98
CA TYR A 11 -5.27 -1.48 -2.12
C TYR A 11 -4.00 -1.80 -2.92
N THR A 12 -4.16 -2.20 -4.18
CA THR A 12 -3.07 -2.14 -5.16
C THR A 12 -3.16 -0.80 -5.88
N GLY A 13 -2.34 0.17 -5.46
CA GLY A 13 -2.24 1.47 -6.12
C GLY A 13 -1.15 1.45 -7.19
N GLN A 14 -1.52 1.43 -8.47
CA GLN A 14 -0.63 1.90 -9.53
C GLN A 14 -0.81 3.41 -9.66
N MET A 15 0.26 4.17 -9.40
CA MET A 15 0.36 5.54 -9.87
C MET A 15 0.42 5.49 -11.40
N LEU A 16 -0.66 5.94 -12.04
CA LEU A 16 -0.80 5.92 -13.49
C LEU A 16 -0.34 7.28 -14.04
N THR A 17 0.97 7.54 -14.02
CA THR A 17 1.56 8.55 -14.90
C THR A 17 1.55 7.99 -16.32
N GLY A 18 0.71 8.57 -17.18
CA GLY A 18 0.82 8.47 -18.64
C GLY A 18 0.61 7.09 -19.27
N LEU A 19 -0.63 6.59 -19.29
CA LEU A 19 -0.99 5.46 -20.15
C LEU A 19 -1.40 5.97 -21.54
N LEU A 20 -0.43 6.03 -22.45
CA LEU A 20 -0.63 5.88 -23.89
C LEU A 20 0.31 4.76 -24.35
N ALA A 21 -0.19 3.53 -24.41
CA ALA A 21 0.50 2.39 -25.00
C ALA A 21 0.32 2.36 -26.54
N ASN A 22 1.37 1.88 -27.19
CA ASN A 22 1.79 2.07 -28.58
C ASN A 22 0.95 1.45 -29.72
N GLN A 23 1.26 1.98 -30.92
CA GLN A 23 1.17 1.48 -32.31
C GLN A 23 0.03 1.97 -33.24
N GLU A 24 0.34 3.11 -33.91
CA GLU A 24 0.27 3.44 -35.35
C GLU A 24 -1.09 3.75 -36.06
N PRO A 25 -1.07 4.57 -37.15
CA PRO A 25 -1.91 5.76 -37.28
C PRO A 25 -3.15 5.53 -38.16
N ARG A 26 -4.27 6.10 -37.72
CA ARG A 26 -5.28 6.82 -38.52
C ARG A 26 -6.50 7.06 -37.65
N THR A 27 -6.89 8.33 -37.59
CA THR A 27 -8.24 8.83 -37.30
C THR A 27 -8.95 8.30 -36.05
N GLY A 28 -9.00 9.16 -35.02
CA GLY A 28 -10.20 9.35 -34.19
C GLY A 28 -10.53 8.25 -33.18
N HIS A 29 -10.39 8.60 -31.90
CA HIS A 29 -11.06 8.00 -30.73
C HIS A 29 -10.46 6.68 -30.20
N LYS A 30 -9.74 6.76 -29.07
CA LYS A 30 -9.35 5.59 -28.27
C LYS A 30 -9.51 5.86 -26.77
N THR A 31 -10.67 5.52 -26.19
CA THR A 31 -10.76 5.07 -24.78
C THR A 31 -12.03 4.22 -24.54
N PRO A 32 -11.96 2.87 -24.71
CA PRO A 32 -13.03 2.02 -24.13
C PRO A 32 -12.58 0.94 -23.14
N VAL A 33 -11.31 0.51 -23.12
CA VAL A 33 -10.95 -0.79 -22.51
C VAL A 33 -10.77 -0.76 -20.99
N ILE A 34 -10.38 0.36 -20.37
CA ILE A 34 -10.18 0.45 -18.91
C ILE A 34 -11.51 0.64 -18.15
N LEU A 35 -12.57 1.09 -18.84
CA LEU A 35 -13.85 1.50 -18.23
C LEU A 35 -14.62 0.35 -17.55
N ASN A 36 -14.30 -0.91 -17.84
CA ASN A 36 -14.98 -2.09 -17.26
C ASN A 36 -14.22 -2.78 -16.12
N SER A 37 -13.09 -2.22 -15.67
CA SER A 37 -12.33 -2.76 -14.53
C SER A 37 -12.63 -1.96 -13.26
N LYS A 38 -12.76 -2.63 -12.09
CA LYS A 38 -12.93 -1.99 -10.77
C LYS A 38 -11.63 -1.31 -10.28
N ILE A 39 -10.88 -0.66 -11.17
CA ILE A 39 -9.62 0.01 -10.84
C ILE A 39 -9.95 1.47 -10.55
N SER A 40 -9.69 1.89 -9.31
CA SER A 40 -9.83 3.30 -8.90
C SER A 40 -8.73 4.13 -9.55
N ARG A 41 -9.10 5.32 -10.04
CA ARG A 41 -8.22 6.21 -10.81
C ARG A 41 -7.95 7.46 -10.00
N ARG A 42 -6.78 7.52 -9.39
CA ARG A 42 -6.33 8.66 -8.59
C ARG A 42 -5.16 9.34 -9.28
N PRO A 43 -5.29 10.60 -9.70
CA PRO A 43 -4.14 11.40 -10.11
C PRO A 43 -3.39 11.90 -8.89
N MET A 44 -2.12 12.18 -9.13
CA MET A 44 -1.19 12.78 -8.17
C MET A 44 -1.07 14.28 -8.47
N VAL A 45 -1.02 15.09 -7.41
CA VAL A 45 -0.76 16.54 -7.48
C VAL A 45 0.58 16.82 -6.82
N GLY A 46 1.41 17.63 -7.48
CA GLY A 46 2.73 18.02 -6.99
C GLY A 46 3.86 17.13 -7.51
N GLY A 47 4.54 16.45 -6.58
CA GLY A 47 5.78 15.73 -6.80
C GLY A 47 7.00 16.64 -6.91
N ALA A 48 8.09 16.11 -7.48
CA ALA A 48 9.38 16.79 -7.56
C ALA A 48 9.35 18.18 -8.23
N ALA A 49 8.38 18.44 -9.11
CA ALA A 49 8.16 19.75 -9.72
C ALA A 49 7.43 20.69 -8.75
N LYS A 50 8.23 21.48 -8.02
CA LYS A 50 7.77 22.43 -7.01
C LYS A 50 6.81 23.50 -7.53
N GLY A 51 5.95 23.98 -6.63
CA GLY A 51 5.13 25.18 -6.74
C GLY A 51 3.64 24.93 -6.54
N SER A 52 3.18 23.68 -6.47
CA SER A 52 1.76 23.36 -6.31
C SER A 52 1.28 23.67 -4.90
N PHE A 53 2.01 23.18 -3.91
CA PHE A 53 1.65 23.32 -2.50
C PHE A 53 2.01 24.68 -1.95
N GLU A 54 3.06 25.33 -2.45
CA GLU A 54 3.35 26.74 -2.13
C GLU A 54 2.13 27.63 -2.46
N ARG A 55 1.51 27.42 -3.64
CA ARG A 55 0.32 28.15 -4.07
C ARG A 55 -0.93 27.83 -3.24
N LEU A 56 -1.05 26.58 -2.79
CA LEU A 56 -2.16 26.12 -1.94
C LEU A 56 -1.95 26.44 -0.44
N ASP A 57 -0.78 26.96 -0.07
CA ASP A 57 -0.45 27.38 1.30
C ASP A 57 -0.59 28.90 1.52
N GLY A 58 -0.98 29.65 0.46
CA GLY A 58 -1.20 31.10 0.53
C GLY A 58 -2.41 31.54 1.35
N ASP A 59 -2.73 32.84 1.32
CA ASP A 59 -3.96 33.37 1.91
C ASP A 59 -5.22 32.80 1.24
N GLU A 60 -6.40 33.10 1.79
CA GLU A 60 -7.66 32.51 1.31
C GLU A 60 -7.93 32.83 -0.17
N ASN A 61 -7.63 34.05 -0.61
CA ASN A 61 -7.85 34.45 -2.00
C ASN A 61 -6.91 33.69 -2.96
N THR A 62 -5.65 33.53 -2.58
CA THR A 62 -4.66 32.76 -3.34
C THR A 62 -5.02 31.28 -3.35
N PHE A 63 -5.44 30.75 -2.20
CA PHE A 63 -5.90 29.37 -2.08
C PHE A 63 -7.06 29.10 -3.04
N GLU A 64 -8.13 29.89 -3.01
CA GLU A 64 -9.30 29.69 -3.88
C GLU A 64 -8.96 29.86 -5.37
N LEU A 65 -8.02 30.77 -5.71
CA LEU A 65 -7.54 30.95 -7.08
C LEU A 65 -6.92 29.67 -7.67
N TYR A 66 -6.17 28.90 -6.86
CA TYR A 66 -5.49 27.68 -7.31
C TYR A 66 -6.27 26.39 -7.00
N TYR A 67 -7.03 26.37 -5.91
CA TYR A 67 -7.89 25.25 -5.53
C TYR A 67 -9.10 25.13 -6.47
N GLY A 68 -9.71 26.24 -6.89
CA GLY A 68 -10.87 26.23 -7.79
C GLY A 68 -10.66 25.41 -9.06
N PRO A 69 -9.60 25.66 -9.84
CA PRO A 69 -9.27 24.85 -11.02
C PRO A 69 -8.99 23.37 -10.71
N LEU A 70 -8.33 23.06 -9.59
CA LEU A 70 -8.09 21.68 -9.17
C LEU A 70 -9.41 20.96 -8.85
N ARG A 71 -10.29 21.61 -8.06
CA ARG A 71 -11.62 21.11 -7.72
C ARG A 71 -12.44 20.86 -8.98
N ASP A 72 -12.41 21.79 -9.93
CA ASP A 72 -13.16 21.67 -11.17
C ASP A 72 -12.60 20.55 -12.05
N LEU A 73 -11.29 20.31 -12.07
CA LEU A 73 -10.69 19.14 -12.70
C LEU A 73 -11.22 17.83 -12.08
N VAL A 74 -11.25 17.74 -10.75
CA VAL A 74 -11.77 16.57 -10.03
C VAL A 74 -13.24 16.30 -10.40
N ARG A 75 -14.09 17.34 -10.41
CA ARG A 75 -15.50 17.23 -10.81
C ARG A 75 -15.64 16.80 -12.27
N ASN A 76 -14.97 17.50 -13.18
CA ASN A 76 -15.12 17.31 -14.62
C ASN A 76 -14.61 15.94 -15.09
N ARG A 77 -13.66 15.35 -14.37
CA ARG A 77 -13.12 14.02 -14.68
C ARG A 77 -13.74 12.90 -13.86
N GLY A 78 -14.64 13.21 -12.93
CA GLY A 78 -15.30 12.23 -12.06
C GLY A 78 -14.28 11.42 -11.25
N LEU A 79 -13.25 12.08 -10.72
CA LEU A 79 -12.21 11.42 -9.93
C LEU A 79 -12.76 11.06 -8.54
N ASP A 80 -12.36 9.90 -8.04
CA ASP A 80 -12.77 9.38 -6.73
C ASP A 80 -11.76 9.66 -5.62
N GLY A 81 -10.63 10.29 -5.96
CA GLY A 81 -9.62 10.69 -5.01
C GLY A 81 -8.44 11.45 -5.62
N LEU A 82 -7.54 11.89 -4.76
CA LEU A 82 -6.25 12.51 -5.10
C LEU A 82 -5.13 11.94 -4.23
N ASP A 83 -3.96 11.80 -4.83
CA ASP A 83 -2.71 11.66 -4.09
C ASP A 83 -2.02 13.02 -3.99
N LEU A 84 -1.71 13.46 -2.77
CA LEU A 84 -1.04 14.73 -2.48
C LEU A 84 0.45 14.43 -2.23
N ASP A 85 1.25 14.50 -3.29
CA ASP A 85 2.68 14.20 -3.24
C ASP A 85 3.49 15.46 -2.92
N VAL A 86 3.55 15.80 -1.64
CA VAL A 86 4.13 17.06 -1.15
C VAL A 86 5.66 16.98 -1.06
N GLU A 87 6.37 17.30 -2.14
CA GLU A 87 7.85 17.33 -2.18
C GLU A 87 8.45 18.75 -2.07
N GLU A 88 7.74 19.61 -1.35
CA GLU A 88 8.17 20.97 -1.01
C GLU A 88 7.61 21.41 0.35
N PRO A 89 8.24 22.37 1.05
CA PRO A 89 7.72 22.84 2.32
C PRO A 89 6.30 23.41 2.20
N MET A 90 5.37 22.84 2.96
CA MET A 90 3.99 23.30 3.13
C MET A 90 3.68 23.37 4.63
N SER A 91 2.92 24.37 5.06
CA SER A 91 2.50 24.48 6.45
C SER A 91 1.51 23.36 6.83
N LEU A 92 1.52 22.96 8.11
CA LEU A 92 0.54 22.01 8.63
C LEU A 92 -0.90 22.54 8.47
N GLY A 93 -1.09 23.85 8.66
CA GLY A 93 -2.39 24.50 8.46
C GLY A 93 -2.87 24.44 7.02
N GLY A 94 -1.97 24.62 6.05
CA GLY A 94 -2.27 24.54 4.63
C GLY A 94 -2.71 23.16 4.18
N ILE A 95 -1.96 22.11 4.55
CA ILE A 95 -2.32 20.73 4.18
C ILE A 95 -3.64 20.31 4.84
N ILE A 96 -3.88 20.72 6.10
CA ILE A 96 -5.15 20.48 6.79
C ILE A 96 -6.30 21.19 6.06
N ARG A 97 -6.12 22.47 5.68
CA ARG A 97 -7.12 23.22 4.90
C ARG A 97 -7.44 22.52 3.59
N LEU A 98 -6.43 22.06 2.85
CA LEU A 98 -6.62 21.35 1.59
C LEU A 98 -7.40 20.04 1.79
N ILE A 99 -7.03 19.22 2.77
CA ILE A 99 -7.74 17.97 3.10
C ILE A 99 -9.20 18.25 3.48
N ASP A 100 -9.42 19.24 4.35
CA ASP A 100 -10.76 19.60 4.80
C ASP A 100 -11.62 20.12 3.64
N ARG A 101 -11.06 20.91 2.72
CA ARG A 101 -11.80 21.38 1.54
C ARG A 101 -12.12 20.28 0.54
N LEU A 102 -11.19 19.35 0.30
CA LEU A 102 -11.47 18.18 -0.53
C LEU A 102 -12.59 17.32 0.06
N LYS A 103 -12.55 17.02 1.37
CA LYS A 103 -13.61 16.25 2.04
C LYS A 103 -14.95 16.99 2.04
N SER A 104 -14.95 18.30 2.27
CA SER A 104 -16.17 19.12 2.23
C SER A 104 -16.80 19.12 0.83
N ASP A 105 -15.99 19.27 -0.22
CA ASP A 105 -16.51 19.43 -1.58
C ASP A 105 -16.87 18.11 -2.27
N PHE A 106 -16.24 16.99 -1.87
CA PHE A 106 -16.39 15.67 -2.52
C PHE A 106 -16.95 14.57 -1.61
N GLY A 107 -17.10 14.83 -0.31
CA GLY A 107 -17.64 13.90 0.68
C GLY A 107 -16.62 12.96 1.30
N GLU A 108 -17.04 12.28 2.37
CA GLU A 108 -16.17 11.39 3.16
C GLU A 108 -15.59 10.22 2.38
N SER A 109 -16.29 9.76 1.34
CA SER A 109 -15.84 8.68 0.46
C SER A 109 -14.73 9.09 -0.51
N PHE A 110 -14.45 10.40 -0.68
CA PHE A 110 -13.36 10.86 -1.52
C PHE A 110 -12.02 10.44 -0.95
N ILE A 111 -11.23 9.69 -1.72
CA ILE A 111 -9.99 9.09 -1.23
C ILE A 111 -8.89 10.15 -1.27
N ILE A 112 -8.26 10.40 -0.12
CA ILE A 112 -7.09 11.27 -0.04
C ILE A 112 -5.92 10.41 0.43
N THR A 113 -4.85 10.41 -0.36
CA THR A 113 -3.58 9.80 0.02
C THR A 113 -2.48 10.84 -0.01
N LEU A 114 -1.37 10.55 0.68
CA LEU A 114 -0.16 11.35 0.60
C LEU A 114 1.01 10.42 0.29
N ALA A 115 2.11 10.96 -0.22
CA ALA A 115 3.30 10.20 -0.57
C ALA A 115 4.53 10.62 0.27
N PRO A 116 4.53 10.44 1.60
CA PRO A 116 5.67 10.77 2.43
C PRO A 116 6.90 9.95 2.02
N VAL A 117 8.06 10.58 2.02
CA VAL A 117 9.32 9.85 2.10
C VAL A 117 9.36 9.01 3.39
N ALA A 118 9.88 7.78 3.34
CA ALA A 118 9.82 6.85 4.49
C ALA A 118 10.40 7.47 5.78
N ALA A 119 11.51 8.19 5.68
CA ALA A 119 12.13 8.85 6.82
C ALA A 119 11.21 9.87 7.53
N ALA A 120 10.24 10.47 6.82
CA ALA A 120 9.28 11.42 7.40
C ALA A 120 8.26 10.74 8.34
N LEU A 121 8.07 9.42 8.22
CA LEU A 121 7.25 8.63 9.14
C LEU A 121 8.07 7.98 10.27
N MET A 122 9.40 8.04 10.18
CA MET A 122 10.31 7.43 11.16
C MET A 122 11.03 8.47 12.04
N SER A 123 11.12 9.73 11.61
CA SER A 123 11.96 10.72 12.28
C SER A 123 11.26 12.06 12.44
N ASP A 124 11.48 12.67 13.61
CA ASP A 124 11.04 14.04 13.91
C ASP A 124 12.02 15.10 13.38
N ASN A 125 13.13 14.69 12.77
CA ASN A 125 14.09 15.60 12.19
C ASN A 125 13.53 16.21 10.90
N PRO A 126 13.39 17.55 10.80
CA PRO A 126 12.86 18.20 9.61
C PRO A 126 13.64 17.91 8.33
N LYS A 127 14.94 17.56 8.44
CA LYS A 127 15.77 17.20 7.28
C LYS A 127 15.41 15.85 6.66
N HIS A 128 14.65 15.02 7.37
CA HIS A 128 14.20 13.70 6.93
C HIS A 128 12.83 13.74 6.24
N ASN A 129 12.38 14.94 5.87
CA ASN A 129 11.04 15.17 5.32
C ASN A 129 11.10 16.25 4.24
N LEU A 130 10.45 16.00 3.10
CA LEU A 130 10.34 16.95 2.00
C LEU A 130 9.19 17.95 2.18
N SER A 131 8.15 17.55 2.90
CA SER A 131 6.84 18.23 2.92
C SER A 131 6.75 19.42 3.89
N GLY A 132 7.76 19.62 4.74
CA GLY A 132 7.79 20.67 5.77
C GLY A 132 6.93 20.37 7.00
N PHE A 133 5.65 20.04 6.85
CA PHE A 133 4.77 19.68 7.98
C PHE A 133 5.09 18.30 8.57
N SER A 134 4.74 18.09 9.85
CA SER A 134 4.87 16.77 10.50
C SER A 134 3.74 15.83 10.08
N TYR A 135 4.09 14.67 9.51
CA TYR A 135 3.13 13.61 9.18
C TYR A 135 2.50 12.99 10.42
N GLU A 136 3.21 12.93 11.54
CA GLU A 136 2.67 12.43 12.81
C GLU A 136 1.58 13.35 13.34
N ALA A 137 1.84 14.67 13.33
CA ALA A 137 0.83 15.66 13.70
C ALA A 137 -0.38 15.61 12.75
N LEU A 138 -0.12 15.44 11.44
CA LEU A 138 -1.19 15.30 10.45
C LEU A 138 -2.04 14.04 10.70
N GLU A 139 -1.43 12.89 11.01
CA GLU A 139 -2.16 11.65 11.31
C GLU A 139 -3.04 11.80 12.55
N VAL A 140 -2.52 12.44 13.61
CA VAL A 140 -3.30 12.74 14.82
C VAL A 140 -4.51 13.63 14.50
N MET A 141 -4.34 14.65 13.67
CA MET A 141 -5.38 15.66 13.42
C MET A 141 -6.38 15.26 12.34
N ARG A 142 -5.94 14.54 11.30
CA ARG A 142 -6.70 14.25 10.07
C ARG A 142 -6.55 12.82 9.57
N GLY A 143 -5.97 11.91 10.36
CA GLY A 143 -5.77 10.52 9.94
C GLY A 143 -7.04 9.80 9.52
N LYS A 144 -8.22 10.16 10.06
CA LYS A 144 -9.49 9.58 9.63
C LYS A 144 -9.93 10.01 8.23
N GLN A 145 -9.48 11.18 7.77
CA GLN A 145 -9.75 11.69 6.42
C GLN A 145 -8.75 11.15 5.38
N ILE A 146 -7.61 10.63 5.83
CA ILE A 146 -6.54 10.10 4.97
C ILE A 146 -6.72 8.59 4.82
N GLY A 147 -6.81 8.12 3.58
CA GLY A 147 -6.94 6.70 3.26
C GLY A 147 -5.70 5.91 3.65
N TRP A 148 -4.55 6.30 3.10
CA TRP A 148 -3.24 5.70 3.40
C TRP A 148 -2.10 6.62 2.92
N TYR A 149 -0.87 6.20 3.19
CA TYR A 149 0.37 6.84 2.81
C TYR A 149 1.11 5.97 1.78
N ASN A 150 1.39 6.50 0.59
CA ASN A 150 2.26 5.88 -0.42
C ASN A 150 3.72 6.13 -0.03
N THR A 151 4.19 5.40 0.98
CA THR A 151 5.45 5.67 1.67
C THR A 151 6.66 5.32 0.81
N GLN A 152 7.51 6.30 0.50
CA GLN A 152 8.63 6.13 -0.44
C GLN A 152 9.86 5.51 0.25
N PHE A 153 10.13 4.22 0.03
CA PHE A 153 11.31 3.51 0.57
C PHE A 153 12.50 3.51 -0.41
N TYR A 154 12.74 4.64 -1.08
CA TYR A 154 13.77 4.78 -2.11
C TYR A 154 14.44 6.16 -2.02
N CYS A 155 15.39 6.44 -2.91
CA CYS A 155 16.13 7.71 -2.97
C CYS A 155 16.87 8.09 -1.67
N GLY A 156 17.25 7.08 -0.86
CA GLY A 156 17.95 7.28 0.41
C GLY A 156 17.04 7.62 1.59
N TRP A 157 15.72 7.68 1.39
CA TRP A 157 14.75 7.96 2.44
C TRP A 157 14.27 6.75 3.22
N GLY A 158 14.56 5.55 2.72
CA GLY A 158 14.22 4.28 3.35
C GLY A 158 14.99 3.15 2.69
N ASP A 159 15.00 2.00 3.35
CA ASP A 159 15.62 0.78 2.87
C ASP A 159 14.57 -0.33 2.83
N LEU A 160 14.27 -0.82 1.63
CA LEU A 160 13.31 -1.89 1.41
C LEU A 160 13.98 -3.27 1.23
N SER A 161 15.28 -3.39 1.50
CA SER A 161 15.95 -4.71 1.55
C SER A 161 15.63 -5.52 2.81
N LYS A 162 14.91 -4.91 3.77
CA LYS A 162 14.53 -5.47 5.07
C LYS A 162 13.25 -4.84 5.61
N THR A 163 12.69 -5.39 6.69
CA THR A 163 11.41 -4.95 7.25
C THR A 163 11.52 -3.80 8.26
N ASP A 164 12.73 -3.52 8.77
CA ASP A 164 12.97 -2.63 9.91
C ASP A 164 12.25 -1.28 9.82
N GLY A 165 12.28 -0.64 8.64
CA GLY A 165 11.65 0.68 8.46
C GLY A 165 10.14 0.64 8.62
N PHE A 166 9.48 -0.37 8.05
CA PHE A 166 8.04 -0.59 8.20
C PHE A 166 7.70 -0.94 9.66
N ASP A 167 8.47 -1.85 10.26
CA ASP A 167 8.28 -2.27 11.65
C ASP A 167 8.36 -1.08 12.60
N PHE A 168 9.32 -0.19 12.35
CA PHE A 168 9.52 1.03 13.12
C PHE A 168 8.37 2.03 12.99
N MET A 169 7.82 2.22 11.78
CA MET A 169 6.63 3.06 11.57
C MET A 169 5.42 2.53 12.35
N VAL A 170 5.19 1.21 12.32
CA VAL A 170 4.10 0.60 13.10
C VAL A 170 4.35 0.77 14.60
N ALA A 171 5.58 0.61 15.07
CA ALA A 171 5.94 0.83 16.47
C ALA A 171 5.76 2.29 16.92
N ARG A 172 5.90 3.27 16.01
CA ARG A 172 5.57 4.68 16.25
C ARG A 172 4.06 4.96 16.29
N GLY A 173 3.21 3.99 15.94
CA GLY A 173 1.76 4.08 16.05
C GLY A 173 1.03 4.32 14.73
N TYR A 174 1.71 4.29 13.59
CA TYR A 174 1.03 4.31 12.29
C TYR A 174 0.28 2.99 12.07
N PRO A 175 -1.01 3.02 11.65
CA PRO A 175 -1.74 1.81 11.32
C PRO A 175 -1.10 1.10 10.11
N ALA A 176 -0.83 -0.20 10.24
CA ALA A 176 -0.17 -0.98 9.18
C ALA A 176 -0.97 -1.00 7.85
N ASP A 177 -2.29 -0.86 7.92
CA ASP A 177 -3.20 -0.74 6.77
C ASP A 177 -3.14 0.61 6.06
N LYS A 178 -2.54 1.61 6.71
CA LYS A 178 -2.30 2.92 6.12
C LYS A 178 -0.89 3.10 5.59
N ILE A 179 0.00 2.12 5.74
CA ILE A 179 1.34 2.18 5.18
C ILE A 179 1.37 1.34 3.90
N VAL A 180 1.43 2.01 2.76
CA VAL A 180 1.65 1.38 1.45
C VAL A 180 3.14 1.49 1.12
N VAL A 181 3.78 0.35 0.85
CA VAL A 181 5.21 0.29 0.54
C VAL A 181 5.45 0.77 -0.89
N GLY A 182 5.98 1.99 -1.03
CA GLY A 182 6.41 2.58 -2.30
C GLY A 182 7.84 2.19 -2.65
N MET A 183 8.04 1.75 -3.89
CA MET A 183 9.34 1.33 -4.43
C MET A 183 9.55 1.82 -5.86
N VAL A 184 10.81 2.01 -6.26
CA VAL A 184 11.13 2.21 -7.68
C VAL A 184 11.00 0.89 -8.45
N THR A 185 10.34 0.92 -9.61
CA THR A 185 10.10 -0.27 -10.44
C THR A 185 11.27 -0.60 -11.37
N ASN A 186 12.16 0.37 -11.57
CA ASN A 186 13.34 0.31 -12.42
C ASN A 186 14.45 1.16 -11.76
N PRO A 187 15.71 0.71 -11.69
CA PRO A 187 16.81 1.49 -11.13
C PRO A 187 17.07 2.82 -11.86
N GLY A 188 16.58 2.99 -13.09
CA GLY A 188 16.60 4.26 -13.80
C GLY A 188 15.65 5.32 -13.23
N ASN A 189 14.68 4.94 -12.39
CA ASN A 189 13.68 5.87 -11.82
C ASN A 189 14.13 6.49 -10.49
N GLY A 190 15.23 6.00 -9.90
CA GLY A 190 15.76 6.47 -8.62
C GLY A 190 16.69 5.45 -7.96
N SER A 191 17.46 5.89 -6.98
CA SER A 191 18.31 4.99 -6.18
C SER A 191 17.49 4.18 -5.19
N GLY A 192 18.05 3.08 -4.67
CA GLY A 192 17.34 2.21 -3.72
C GLY A 192 16.41 1.17 -4.38
N TRP A 193 16.63 0.85 -5.66
CA TRP A 193 15.97 -0.30 -6.29
C TRP A 193 16.41 -1.60 -5.62
N VAL A 194 15.44 -2.48 -5.35
CA VAL A 194 15.65 -3.76 -4.65
C VAL A 194 15.38 -4.92 -5.62
N PRO A 195 16.26 -5.93 -5.70
CA PRO A 195 16.02 -7.14 -6.49
C PRO A 195 14.73 -7.87 -6.09
N PHE A 196 14.08 -8.50 -7.06
CA PHE A 196 12.77 -9.13 -6.89
C PHE A 196 12.77 -10.25 -5.83
N GLU A 197 13.86 -11.00 -5.71
CA GLU A 197 14.01 -12.10 -4.74
C GLU A 197 14.00 -11.57 -3.31
N VAL A 198 14.78 -10.51 -3.05
CA VAL A 198 14.84 -9.83 -1.74
C VAL A 198 13.49 -9.19 -1.43
N LEU A 199 12.91 -8.49 -2.41
CA LEU A 199 11.63 -7.84 -2.26
C LEU A 199 10.50 -8.82 -1.95
N GLN A 200 10.49 -9.99 -2.59
CA GLN A 200 9.50 -11.04 -2.32
C GLN A 200 9.58 -11.49 -0.85
N GLU A 201 10.78 -11.76 -0.34
CA GLU A 201 10.98 -12.19 1.04
C GLU A 201 10.49 -11.11 2.03
N VAL A 202 10.84 -9.85 1.81
CA VAL A 202 10.41 -8.72 2.64
C VAL A 202 8.89 -8.60 2.65
N LEU A 203 8.23 -8.63 1.48
CA LEU A 203 6.78 -8.48 1.37
C LEU A 203 6.02 -9.64 2.03
N ILE A 204 6.52 -10.88 1.90
CA ILE A 204 5.94 -12.04 2.59
C ILE A 204 6.04 -11.86 4.11
N ASN A 205 7.21 -11.46 4.62
CA ASN A 205 7.41 -11.25 6.04
C ASN A 205 6.52 -10.13 6.61
N LEU A 206 6.40 -9.01 5.91
CA LEU A 206 5.50 -7.92 6.31
C LEU A 206 4.04 -8.35 6.35
N LYS A 207 3.58 -9.08 5.33
CA LYS A 207 2.20 -9.58 5.26
C LYS A 207 1.88 -10.58 6.37
N LEU A 208 2.82 -11.49 6.68
CA LEU A 208 2.64 -12.47 7.76
C LEU A 208 2.62 -11.79 9.13
N ARG A 209 3.48 -10.79 9.35
CA ARG A 209 3.59 -10.06 10.62
C ARG A 209 2.43 -9.09 10.83
N TYR A 210 1.95 -8.45 9.76
CA TYR A 210 0.90 -7.45 9.80
C TYR A 210 -0.27 -7.87 8.91
N PRO A 211 -1.31 -8.53 9.46
CA PRO A 211 -2.49 -8.93 8.70
C PRO A 211 -3.21 -7.76 8.00
N GLY A 212 -3.02 -6.53 8.51
CA GLY A 212 -3.53 -5.30 7.93
C GLY A 212 -2.65 -4.69 6.84
N PHE A 213 -1.53 -5.28 6.43
CA PHE A 213 -0.55 -4.70 5.49
C PHE A 213 -1.20 -3.88 4.35
N GLY A 214 -0.91 -2.57 4.27
CA GLY A 214 -1.63 -1.64 3.39
C GLY A 214 -1.46 -1.91 1.89
N GLY A 215 -0.33 -2.50 1.47
CA GLY A 215 -0.08 -2.89 0.09
C GLY A 215 1.24 -2.34 -0.46
N VAL A 216 1.31 -2.27 -1.79
CA VAL A 216 2.51 -1.80 -2.52
C VAL A 216 2.14 -0.74 -3.57
N MET A 217 3.08 0.16 -3.82
CA MET A 217 3.05 1.18 -4.86
C MET A 217 4.37 1.11 -5.65
N GLY A 218 4.31 1.29 -6.98
CA GLY A 218 5.46 1.25 -7.87
C GLY A 218 5.66 2.56 -8.62
N TRP A 219 6.84 3.16 -8.49
CA TRP A 219 7.31 4.34 -9.22
C TRP A 219 8.28 3.95 -10.35
N GLU A 220 7.89 3.92 -11.62
CA GLU A 220 6.55 4.13 -12.18
C GLU A 220 6.26 3.08 -13.26
N TYR A 221 5.08 3.14 -13.87
CA TYR A 221 4.59 2.06 -14.74
C TYR A 221 5.45 1.82 -15.99
N PHE A 222 5.70 2.84 -16.81
CA PHE A 222 6.00 2.65 -18.24
C PHE A 222 7.26 1.83 -18.56
N ASN A 223 8.25 1.82 -17.68
CA ASN A 223 9.53 1.11 -17.84
C ASN A 223 9.77 0.06 -16.73
N SER A 224 8.70 -0.42 -16.09
CA SER A 224 8.81 -1.34 -14.96
C SER A 224 9.48 -2.65 -15.37
N LEU A 225 10.51 -3.06 -14.62
CA LEU A 225 11.11 -4.40 -14.74
C LEU A 225 10.14 -5.48 -14.25
N PRO A 226 10.26 -6.75 -14.69
CA PRO A 226 11.29 -7.30 -15.58
C PRO A 226 11.02 -7.06 -17.07
N GLY A 227 9.81 -6.63 -17.43
CA GLY A 227 9.40 -6.49 -18.83
C GLY A 227 9.87 -5.20 -19.50
N ASP A 228 10.34 -4.23 -18.72
CA ASP A 228 10.73 -2.88 -19.15
C ASP A 228 9.63 -2.25 -20.03
N CYS A 229 9.97 -1.35 -20.94
CA CYS A 229 9.05 -0.65 -21.82
C CYS A 229 8.21 -1.57 -22.72
N LEU A 230 8.65 -2.82 -22.95
CA LEU A 230 7.93 -3.77 -23.81
C LEU A 230 6.80 -4.49 -23.05
N ARG A 231 7.02 -4.81 -21.78
CA ARG A 231 6.08 -5.57 -20.95
C ARG A 231 5.97 -5.02 -19.52
N PRO A 232 5.71 -3.71 -19.32
CA PRO A 232 5.75 -3.10 -17.99
C PRO A 232 4.73 -3.67 -17.00
N TRP A 233 3.66 -4.30 -17.50
CA TRP A 233 2.64 -4.97 -16.67
C TRP A 233 3.17 -6.20 -15.92
N GLU A 234 4.33 -6.76 -16.31
CA GLU A 234 4.92 -7.91 -15.62
C GLU A 234 5.29 -7.61 -14.18
N TRP A 235 5.65 -6.36 -13.86
CA TRP A 235 5.83 -5.91 -12.48
C TRP A 235 4.56 -6.09 -11.65
N ALA A 236 3.42 -5.62 -12.16
CA ALA A 236 2.14 -5.72 -11.46
C ALA A 236 1.68 -7.18 -11.34
N ALA A 237 1.99 -8.02 -12.33
CA ALA A 237 1.74 -9.45 -12.27
C ALA A 237 2.57 -10.12 -11.16
N PHE A 238 3.85 -9.77 -11.03
CA PHE A 238 4.71 -10.24 -9.95
C PHE A 238 4.17 -9.80 -8.58
N MET A 239 3.86 -8.52 -8.40
CA MET A 239 3.29 -8.01 -7.14
C MET A 239 1.96 -8.69 -6.81
N THR A 240 1.08 -8.87 -7.79
CA THR A 240 -0.18 -9.58 -7.61
C THR A 240 0.05 -11.01 -7.12
N LYS A 241 1.00 -11.73 -7.75
CA LYS A 241 1.32 -13.10 -7.39
C LYS A 241 1.82 -13.23 -5.96
N HIS A 242 2.48 -12.23 -5.37
CA HIS A 242 3.11 -12.36 -4.05
C HIS A 242 2.41 -11.59 -2.94
N VAL A 243 1.79 -10.46 -3.26
CA VAL A 243 1.00 -9.65 -2.31
C VAL A 243 -0.42 -10.22 -2.17
N ARG A 244 -1.06 -10.70 -3.25
CA ARG A 244 -2.45 -11.21 -3.19
C ARG A 244 -2.55 -12.71 -2.90
N SER A 245 -1.56 -13.53 -3.26
CA SER A 245 -1.59 -14.96 -2.91
C SER A 245 -1.56 -15.13 -1.39
N GLY A 246 -2.55 -15.84 -0.83
CA GLY A 246 -2.73 -15.99 0.63
C GLY A 246 -3.94 -15.25 1.21
N LEU A 247 -4.76 -14.59 0.37
CA LEU A 247 -6.12 -14.23 0.77
C LEU A 247 -7.01 -15.48 0.68
N PRO A 248 -7.76 -15.87 1.73
CA PRO A 248 -8.94 -16.69 1.48
C PRO A 248 -9.79 -15.94 0.47
N SER A 249 -10.17 -16.61 -0.63
CA SER A 249 -11.24 -16.11 -1.49
C SER A 249 -12.40 -15.75 -0.57
N THR A 250 -12.90 -14.52 -0.65
CA THR A 250 -14.18 -14.16 -0.04
C THR A 250 -15.19 -15.18 -0.50
N VAL A 251 -15.55 -16.11 0.38
CA VAL A 251 -16.59 -17.09 0.14
C VAL A 251 -17.87 -16.27 -0.01
N VAL A 252 -18.35 -16.15 -1.24
CA VAL A 252 -19.73 -15.70 -1.48
C VAL A 252 -20.60 -16.68 -0.70
N PRO A 253 -21.49 -16.24 0.22
CA PRO A 253 -22.44 -17.14 0.84
C PRO A 253 -23.32 -17.69 -0.29
N GLY A 254 -23.06 -18.92 -0.70
CA GLY A 254 -24.00 -19.67 -1.53
C GLY A 254 -25.32 -19.83 -0.76
N PRO A 255 -26.46 -19.92 -1.45
CA PRO A 255 -27.75 -20.04 -0.78
C PRO A 255 -27.73 -21.26 0.14
N SER A 256 -28.02 -21.02 1.41
CA SER A 256 -28.16 -22.03 2.44
C SER A 256 -29.26 -23.00 2.05
N VAL A 257 -28.89 -24.20 1.63
CA VAL A 257 -29.83 -25.32 1.51
C VAL A 257 -30.18 -25.75 2.93
N SER A 258 -31.43 -25.47 3.32
CA SER A 258 -32.02 -25.91 4.57
C SER A 258 -32.11 -27.44 4.57
N MET A 259 -31.34 -28.11 5.42
CA MET A 259 -31.49 -29.53 5.69
C MET A 259 -32.47 -29.71 6.85
N ALA A 260 -33.59 -30.34 6.53
CA ALA A 260 -34.66 -30.67 7.46
C ALA A 260 -34.19 -31.58 8.61
N SER A 261 -34.87 -31.43 9.75
CA SER A 261 -34.69 -32.19 10.98
C SER A 261 -34.72 -33.71 10.78
N ALA A 262 -33.77 -34.40 11.39
CA ALA A 262 -33.96 -35.76 11.88
C ALA A 262 -33.53 -35.81 13.36
N THR A 263 -34.52 -36.05 14.21
CA THR A 263 -34.47 -36.26 15.65
C THR A 263 -33.68 -37.52 16.01
N GLY A 264 -32.80 -37.43 17.01
CA GLY A 264 -32.14 -38.57 17.62
C GLY A 264 -31.35 -38.17 18.87
N THR A 265 -32.00 -38.26 20.03
CA THR A 265 -31.46 -38.09 21.38
C THR A 265 -30.34 -39.08 21.68
N GLN A 266 -29.20 -38.62 22.23
CA GLN A 266 -28.60 -39.14 23.47
C GLN A 266 -27.34 -38.36 23.88
N ASN A 267 -27.22 -38.18 25.20
CA ASN A 267 -26.27 -37.32 25.93
C ASN A 267 -24.94 -38.05 26.26
N PRO A 268 -23.93 -37.33 26.79
CA PRO A 268 -22.50 -37.58 26.61
C PRO A 268 -21.85 -38.45 27.70
N PHE A 269 -20.58 -38.80 27.47
CA PHE A 269 -19.63 -39.51 28.35
C PHE A 269 -19.81 -41.03 28.50
N ARG A 270 -18.94 -41.78 27.81
CA ARG A 270 -18.40 -43.03 28.35
C ARG A 270 -16.95 -43.27 27.87
N LEU A 271 -16.03 -43.14 28.82
CA LEU A 271 -14.68 -43.70 28.80
C LEU A 271 -14.77 -45.23 28.89
N LEU A 272 -13.81 -45.91 28.23
CA LEU A 272 -13.11 -47.17 28.56
C LEU A 272 -12.54 -47.70 27.23
N ASP A 273 -11.28 -47.41 26.94
CA ASP A 273 -10.14 -48.28 27.26
C ASP A 273 -10.23 -49.66 26.58
N ASN A 274 -9.48 -49.82 25.49
CA ASN A 274 -8.97 -51.12 25.12
C ASN A 274 -7.66 -50.99 24.34
N SER A 275 -6.59 -51.39 25.02
CA SER A 275 -5.22 -51.58 24.57
C SER A 275 -5.06 -52.55 23.39
N LYS A 276 -4.23 -52.18 22.40
CA LYS A 276 -3.03 -52.94 21.94
C LYS A 276 -2.40 -52.29 20.68
N ALA A 277 -1.16 -51.80 20.84
CA ALA A 277 0.03 -51.88 19.95
C ALA A 277 -0.14 -51.56 18.44
N LYS A 278 0.76 -50.85 17.73
CA LYS A 278 2.16 -50.41 17.92
C LYS A 278 2.49 -49.57 16.66
N GLU A 279 3.14 -48.42 16.80
CA GLU A 279 4.27 -47.92 15.99
C GLU A 279 4.44 -46.42 16.23
N ASP A 280 5.38 -46.09 17.13
CA ASP A 280 5.84 -44.72 17.34
C ASP A 280 6.74 -44.28 16.17
N ALA A 281 6.57 -43.02 15.76
CA ALA A 281 7.39 -42.38 14.74
C ALA A 281 8.88 -42.32 15.17
N PRO A 282 9.84 -42.55 14.25
CA PRO A 282 11.25 -42.59 14.60
C PRO A 282 11.79 -41.22 15.02
N VAL A 283 12.50 -41.19 16.14
CA VAL A 283 13.23 -40.03 16.67
C VAL A 283 14.53 -39.83 15.88
N PRO A 284 14.89 -38.60 15.47
CA PRO A 284 16.15 -38.33 14.75
C PRO A 284 17.39 -38.70 15.56
N LYS A 285 18.43 -39.21 14.89
CA LYS A 285 19.73 -39.50 15.50
C LYS A 285 20.57 -38.23 15.68
N ASP A 286 21.49 -38.30 16.64
CA ASP A 286 22.44 -37.24 17.00
C ASP A 286 23.24 -36.74 15.79
N PHE A 287 23.33 -35.41 15.67
CA PHE A 287 24.11 -34.72 14.65
C PHE A 287 25.56 -34.55 15.12
N GLU A 288 26.52 -34.99 14.31
CA GLU A 288 27.94 -34.69 14.51
C GLU A 288 28.27 -33.28 13.99
N TYR A 289 28.94 -32.48 14.83
CA TYR A 289 29.40 -31.14 14.50
C TYR A 289 30.84 -31.24 13.96
N TYR A 290 31.06 -30.91 12.69
CA TYR A 290 32.41 -30.66 12.17
C TYR A 290 32.74 -29.19 12.39
N SER A 291 33.68 -28.93 13.30
CA SER A 291 34.29 -27.62 13.49
C SER A 291 35.63 -27.59 12.76
N ASP A 292 35.69 -26.84 11.67
CA ASP A 292 36.89 -26.59 10.89
C ASP A 292 37.78 -25.59 11.65
N GLY A 293 38.41 -26.09 12.71
CA GLY A 293 39.38 -25.37 13.52
C GLY A 293 40.79 -25.51 12.94
N SER A 294 41.30 -24.38 12.47
CA SER A 294 42.70 -24.08 12.16
C SER A 294 43.75 -24.58 13.17
N LEU A 295 44.78 -25.28 12.68
CA LEU A 295 46.20 -25.30 13.09
C LEU A 295 46.95 -25.90 11.88
N GLY A 296 48.05 -25.41 11.30
CA GLY A 296 49.05 -24.43 11.68
C GLY A 296 50.40 -24.99 11.21
N GLU A 297 51.03 -24.33 10.22
CA GLU A 297 52.49 -24.19 10.02
C GLU A 297 52.73 -23.00 9.08
#